data_AF-A0A6P0R275-F1
#
_entry.id   AF-A0A6P0R275-F1
#
_cell.length_a   1.000
_cell.length_b   1.000
_cell.length_c   1.000
_cell.angle_alpha   90.00
_cell.angle_beta   90.00
_cell.angle_gamma   90.00
#
_symmetry.space_group_name_H-M   'P 1'
#
loop_
_entity.id
_entity.type
_entity.pdbx_description
1 polymer ?
#
loop_
_entity_poly.entity_id
_entity_poly.type
_entity_poly.pdbx_seq_one_letter_code
_entity_poly.pdbx_strand_id
1 'polypeptide(L)'
;MQAQHLLNIEDLQAGDIMLKVKGKSTINKIINVAQALTRLSTEDANIVHAGLLIRDQDQQGFEEFYVVEAQSGGLAKNRLLQDTTKYFVFRANNEDVRNGIATAAKLVSDLQGQNQNVSYSIKGAISSLFKRIQGNHQVANNLLDNIIDGQPAPMYCSQFVMSCLLFVHETFRENGVSPINQNFFNDINKNPAQLIQDLRESPSFNFVGLFQL
;
A
#
# COMPACT_ATOMS: atom_id res chain seq x y z
N MET A 1 -0.73 18.96 -19.62
CA MET A 1 0.23 18.48 -18.60
C MET A 1 0.27 19.52 -17.49
N GLN A 2 -0.37 19.25 -16.35
CA GLN A 2 -0.17 20.08 -15.15
C GLN A 2 1.23 19.77 -14.61
N ALA A 3 1.94 20.80 -14.15
CA ALA A 3 3.25 20.62 -13.52
C ALA A 3 3.10 19.65 -12.34
N GLN A 4 3.85 18.54 -12.35
CA GLN A 4 3.86 17.59 -11.26
C GLN A 4 4.43 18.30 -10.03
N HIS A 5 3.62 18.44 -8.98
CA HIS A 5 4.04 19.08 -7.72
C HIS A 5 5.03 18.14 -7.00
N LEU A 6 6.26 18.63 -6.78
CA LEU A 6 7.28 17.91 -6.02
C LEU A 6 7.11 18.23 -4.53
N LEU A 7 7.02 17.19 -3.72
CA LEU A 7 6.80 17.25 -2.28
C LEU A 7 8.13 17.25 -1.52
N ASN A 8 8.17 18.02 -0.43
CA ASN A 8 9.18 17.91 0.61
C ASN A 8 8.74 16.90 1.68
N ILE A 9 9.65 16.51 2.56
CA ILE A 9 9.33 15.61 3.67
C ILE A 9 8.25 16.17 4.60
N GLU A 10 8.16 17.51 4.72
CA GLU A 10 7.18 18.21 5.55
C GLU A 10 5.75 18.12 4.98
N ASP A 11 5.62 17.88 3.67
CA ASP A 11 4.32 17.74 3.01
C ASP A 11 3.72 16.34 3.21
N LEU A 12 4.52 15.38 3.66
CA LEU A 12 4.14 13.99 3.87
C LEU A 12 3.40 13.79 5.20
N GLN A 13 2.46 12.86 5.21
CA GLN A 13 1.64 12.54 6.36
C GLN A 13 1.54 11.03 6.55
N ALA A 14 1.53 10.59 7.81
CA ALA A 14 1.27 9.19 8.11
C ALA A 14 -0.09 8.79 7.53
N GLY A 15 -0.17 7.61 6.90
CA GLY A 15 -1.32 7.13 6.15
C GLY A 15 -1.27 7.45 4.66
N ASP A 16 -0.27 8.20 4.20
CA ASP A 16 -0.03 8.38 2.77
C ASP A 16 0.28 7.04 2.08
N ILE A 17 -0.33 6.83 0.93
CA ILE A 17 -0.10 5.69 0.05
C ILE A 17 1.05 6.03 -0.88
N MET A 18 2.13 5.27 -0.76
CA MET A 18 3.40 5.51 -1.42
C MET A 18 3.59 4.51 -2.57
N LEU A 19 3.51 4.97 -3.82
CA LEU A 19 3.65 4.13 -5.01
C LEU A 19 5.01 4.33 -5.66
N LYS A 20 5.90 3.32 -5.58
CA LYS A 20 7.28 3.40 -6.07
C LYS A 20 7.33 3.39 -7.59
N VAL A 21 8.11 4.30 -8.16
CA VAL A 21 8.47 4.34 -9.58
C VAL A 21 9.75 3.54 -9.81
N LYS A 22 9.78 2.80 -10.92
CA LYS A 22 10.93 2.02 -11.39
C LYS A 22 12.20 2.87 -11.48
N GLY A 23 13.21 2.55 -10.68
CA GLY A 23 14.57 3.07 -10.82
C GLY A 23 15.36 2.42 -11.97
N LYS A 24 16.54 2.98 -12.30
CA LYS A 24 17.43 2.48 -13.37
C LYS A 24 18.18 1.17 -13.02
N SER A 25 18.18 0.73 -11.76
CA SER A 25 18.92 -0.45 -11.30
C SER A 25 18.00 -1.59 -10.82
N THR A 26 18.00 -2.66 -11.60
CA THR A 26 18.08 -4.07 -11.19
C THR A 26 17.08 -4.60 -10.13
N ILE A 27 15.91 -5.09 -10.56
CA ILE A 27 15.12 -6.28 -10.08
C ILE A 27 13.70 -6.16 -10.69
N ASN A 28 13.62 -6.20 -12.03
CA ASN A 28 12.39 -5.90 -12.79
C ASN A 28 11.89 -7.10 -13.61
N LYS A 29 11.60 -8.25 -12.97
CA LYS A 29 11.09 -9.43 -13.70
C LYS A 29 9.64 -9.80 -13.43
N ILE A 30 9.04 -9.37 -12.32
CA ILE A 30 7.64 -9.74 -12.00
C ILE A 30 6.64 -8.70 -12.54
N ILE A 31 7.02 -7.41 -12.57
CA ILE A 31 6.16 -6.31 -13.01
C ILE A 31 6.09 -6.16 -14.55
N ASN A 32 7.16 -6.57 -15.25
CA ASN A 32 7.18 -6.59 -16.72
C ASN A 32 6.13 -7.56 -17.34
N VAL A 33 5.65 -8.55 -16.60
CA VAL A 33 4.68 -9.55 -17.12
C VAL A 33 3.23 -9.03 -17.03
N ALA A 34 2.90 -8.19 -16.05
CA ALA A 34 1.56 -7.62 -15.87
C ALA A 34 1.27 -6.44 -16.81
N GLN A 35 2.30 -5.64 -17.09
CA GLN A 35 2.20 -4.39 -17.87
C GLN A 35 2.08 -4.63 -19.38
N ALA A 36 2.45 -5.82 -19.87
CA ALA A 36 2.26 -6.19 -21.28
C ALA A 36 0.79 -6.50 -21.65
N LEU A 37 -0.08 -6.71 -20.66
CA LEU A 37 -1.48 -7.16 -20.87
C LEU A 37 -2.53 -6.09 -20.58
N THR A 38 -2.15 -4.96 -20.01
CA THR A 38 -3.07 -3.88 -19.63
C THR A 38 -2.69 -2.64 -20.44
N ARG A 39 -3.68 -1.99 -21.08
CA ARG A 39 -3.50 -0.76 -21.88
C ARG A 39 -3.19 0.46 -21.00
N LEU A 40 -2.24 0.32 -20.09
CA LEU A 40 -1.85 1.34 -19.13
C LEU A 40 -1.07 2.44 -19.82
N SER A 41 -1.19 3.67 -19.31
CA SER A 41 -0.30 4.75 -19.72
C SER A 41 1.15 4.38 -19.41
N THR A 42 2.11 4.86 -20.20
CA THR A 42 3.55 4.61 -19.98
C THR A 42 4.05 5.07 -18.61
N GLU A 43 3.38 6.05 -17.98
CA GLU A 43 3.72 6.51 -16.63
C GLU A 43 3.25 5.54 -15.55
N ASP A 44 2.03 5.02 -15.67
CA ASP A 44 1.47 4.05 -14.70
C ASP A 44 2.15 2.69 -14.81
N ALA A 45 2.60 2.34 -16.01
CA ALA A 45 3.47 1.19 -16.25
C ALA A 45 4.88 1.33 -15.64
N ASN A 46 5.25 2.46 -15.03
CA ASN A 46 6.48 2.55 -14.26
C ASN A 46 6.27 2.36 -12.76
N ILE A 47 5.02 2.16 -12.30
CA ILE A 47 4.72 1.86 -10.90
C ILE A 47 4.99 0.39 -10.62
N VAL A 48 5.92 0.13 -9.71
CA VAL A 48 6.51 -1.20 -9.47
C VAL A 48 6.19 -1.74 -8.09
N HIS A 49 5.85 -0.87 -7.14
CA HIS A 49 5.64 -1.27 -5.74
C HIS A 49 4.68 -0.31 -5.05
N ALA A 50 4.15 -0.74 -3.91
CA ALA A 50 3.25 0.05 -3.09
C ALA A 50 3.55 -0.16 -1.60
N GLY A 51 3.43 0.89 -0.80
CA GLY A 51 3.56 0.85 0.64
C GLY A 51 2.74 1.94 1.31
N LEU A 52 2.74 1.92 2.64
CA LEU A 52 2.04 2.90 3.48
C LEU A 52 3.04 3.65 4.33
N LEU A 53 2.93 4.97 4.36
CA LEU A 53 3.76 5.82 5.19
C LEU A 53 3.26 5.78 6.64
N ILE A 54 4.16 5.57 7.59
CA ILE A 54 3.88 5.67 9.02
C ILE A 54 4.90 6.58 9.69
N ARG A 55 4.55 7.09 10.87
CA ARG A 55 5.52 7.60 11.84
C ARG A 55 5.79 6.54 12.89
N ASP A 56 7.05 6.38 13.23
CA ASP A 56 7.46 5.50 14.32
C ASP A 56 8.76 6.00 14.96
N GLN A 57 9.03 5.53 16.16
CA GLN A 57 10.28 5.85 16.85
C GLN A 57 11.42 4.99 16.32
N ASP A 58 12.55 5.63 16.11
CA ASP A 58 13.81 5.00 15.79
C ASP A 58 14.48 4.42 17.04
N GLN A 59 15.63 3.75 16.91
CA GLN A 59 16.31 3.09 18.03
C GLN A 59 16.77 4.06 19.14
N GLN A 60 16.84 5.35 18.82
CA GLN A 60 17.24 6.43 19.73
C GLN A 60 16.01 7.18 20.29
N GLY A 61 14.80 6.77 19.91
CA GLY A 61 13.54 7.36 20.36
C GLY A 61 13.08 8.58 19.55
N PHE A 62 13.72 8.89 18.42
CA PHE A 62 13.30 9.98 17.55
C PHE A 62 12.19 9.53 16.60
N GLU A 63 11.15 10.34 16.43
CA GLU A 63 10.13 10.06 15.43
C GLU A 63 10.67 10.27 14.02
N GLU A 64 10.57 9.23 13.18
CA GLU A 64 10.93 9.28 11.78
C GLU A 64 9.79 8.74 10.89
N PHE A 65 9.84 9.08 9.61
CA PHE A 65 8.96 8.49 8.61
C PHE A 65 9.52 7.16 8.11
N TYR A 66 8.65 6.15 8.07
CA TYR A 66 8.92 4.84 7.53
C TYR A 66 7.88 4.47 6.47
N VAL A 67 8.31 3.78 5.43
CA VAL A 67 7.42 3.12 4.47
C VAL A 67 7.31 1.65 4.88
N VAL A 68 6.09 1.23 5.20
CA VAL A 68 5.77 -0.19 5.43
C VAL A 68 5.33 -0.81 4.11
N GLU A 69 5.99 -1.88 3.71
CA GLU A 69 5.72 -2.55 2.44
C GLU A 69 6.00 -4.05 2.51
N ALA A 70 5.23 -4.83 1.74
CA ALA A 70 5.50 -6.26 1.57
C ALA A 70 6.54 -6.47 0.47
N GLN A 71 7.72 -6.96 0.85
CA GLN A 71 8.85 -7.28 -0.03
C GLN A 71 9.29 -8.73 0.12
N SER A 72 10.26 -9.23 -0.65
CA SER A 72 10.62 -10.67 -0.72
C SER A 72 10.90 -11.35 0.64
N GLY A 73 11.33 -10.59 1.65
CA GLY A 73 11.56 -11.07 3.02
C GLY A 73 10.33 -11.02 3.95
N GLY A 74 9.16 -10.64 3.45
CA GLY A 74 7.95 -10.38 4.23
C GLY A 74 7.63 -8.89 4.33
N LEU A 75 6.84 -8.51 5.34
CA LEU A 75 6.59 -7.09 5.61
C LEU A 75 7.86 -6.44 6.17
N ALA A 76 8.22 -5.28 5.64
CA ALA A 76 9.35 -4.51 6.10
C ALA A 76 8.99 -3.06 6.35
N LYS A 77 9.68 -2.47 7.32
CA LYS A 77 9.57 -1.08 7.72
C LYS A 77 10.87 -0.37 7.33
N ASN A 78 10.86 0.32 6.20
CA ASN A 78 12.04 0.96 5.62
C ASN A 78 12.04 2.46 5.97
N ARG A 79 13.15 2.98 6.50
CA ARG A 79 13.28 4.43 6.77
C ARG A 79 13.17 5.19 5.45
N LEU A 80 12.32 6.22 5.40
CA LEU A 80 12.09 6.96 4.17
C LEU A 80 13.37 7.65 3.67
N LEU A 81 14.16 8.22 4.59
CA LEU A 81 15.36 9.00 4.29
C LEU A 81 16.57 8.21 3.76
N GLN A 82 16.48 6.88 3.65
CA GLN A 82 17.60 6.04 3.25
C GLN A 82 17.62 5.69 1.75
N ASP A 83 16.62 6.12 0.99
CA ASP A 83 16.44 5.67 -0.40
C ASP A 83 16.14 6.83 -1.36
N THR A 84 16.87 6.89 -2.48
CA THR A 84 16.64 7.86 -3.59
C THR A 84 15.41 7.54 -4.45
N THR A 85 14.56 6.62 -3.99
CA THR A 85 13.36 6.16 -4.70
C THR A 85 12.37 7.30 -4.90
N LYS A 86 11.75 7.29 -6.09
CA LYS A 86 10.66 8.21 -6.45
C LYS A 86 9.31 7.58 -6.14
N TYR A 87 8.39 8.37 -5.62
CA TYR A 87 7.05 7.93 -5.26
C TYR A 87 5.99 8.84 -5.87
N PHE A 88 4.89 8.24 -6.31
CA PHE A 88 3.60 8.93 -6.39
C PHE A 88 2.93 8.81 -5.02
N VAL A 89 2.48 9.95 -4.47
CA VAL A 89 1.88 10.01 -3.14
C VAL A 89 0.38 10.27 -3.28
N PHE A 90 -0.42 9.38 -2.71
CA PHE A 90 -1.87 9.54 -2.58
C PHE A 90 -2.27 9.62 -1.12
N ARG A 91 -3.30 10.40 -0.82
CA ARG A 91 -3.79 10.61 0.55
C ARG A 91 -5.30 10.44 0.59
N ALA A 92 -5.79 9.77 1.63
CA ALA A 92 -7.22 9.73 1.91
C ALA A 92 -7.74 11.13 2.26
N ASN A 93 -8.88 11.51 1.69
CA ASN A 93 -9.46 12.85 1.89
C ASN A 93 -10.00 13.04 3.30
N ASN A 94 -10.38 11.94 3.95
CA ASN A 94 -10.82 11.92 5.33
C ASN A 94 -9.62 11.64 6.25
N GLU A 95 -9.41 12.53 7.21
CA GLU A 95 -8.31 12.47 8.17
C GLU A 95 -8.37 11.24 9.08
N ASP A 96 -9.54 10.87 9.58
CA ASP A 96 -9.69 9.69 10.45
C ASP A 96 -9.37 8.40 9.69
N VAL A 97 -9.74 8.33 8.40
CA VAL A 97 -9.39 7.23 7.51
C VAL A 97 -7.88 7.17 7.30
N ARG A 98 -7.25 8.32 7.01
CA ARG A 98 -5.79 8.43 6.87
C ARG A 98 -5.08 7.94 8.13
N ASN A 99 -5.50 8.41 9.31
CA ASN A 99 -4.93 8.01 10.59
C ASN A 99 -5.18 6.51 10.89
N GLY A 100 -6.34 5.98 10.52
CA GLY A 100 -6.66 4.56 10.60
C GLY A 100 -5.73 3.72 9.71
N ILE A 101 -5.44 4.17 8.49
CA ILE A 101 -4.52 3.49 7.56
C ILE A 101 -3.12 3.42 8.16
N ALA A 102 -2.62 4.53 8.69
CA ALA A 102 -1.32 4.59 9.36
C ALA A 102 -1.25 3.61 10.54
N THR A 103 -2.30 3.60 11.36
CA THR A 103 -2.41 2.73 12.54
C THR A 103 -2.46 1.26 12.15
N ALA A 104 -3.26 0.90 11.14
CA ALA A 104 -3.35 -0.46 10.63
C ALA A 104 -2.00 -0.95 10.07
N ALA A 105 -1.32 -0.13 9.28
CA ALA A 105 -0.01 -0.46 8.73
C ALA A 105 1.04 -0.67 9.83
N LYS A 106 1.05 0.21 10.84
CA LYS A 106 1.94 0.09 12.00
C LYS A 106 1.66 -1.18 12.79
N LEU A 107 0.39 -1.44 13.12
CA LEU A 107 -0.03 -2.64 13.84
C LEU A 107 0.43 -3.93 13.14
N VAL A 108 0.16 -4.05 11.83
CA VAL A 108 0.56 -5.23 11.05
C VAL A 108 2.09 -5.36 11.01
N SER A 109 2.82 -4.25 10.91
CA SER A 109 4.29 -4.26 10.95
C SER A 109 4.85 -4.67 12.30
N ASP A 110 4.26 -4.21 13.40
CA ASP A 110 4.71 -4.52 14.74
C ASP A 110 4.44 -6.01 15.08
N LEU A 111 3.28 -6.53 14.66
CA LEU A 111 2.94 -7.95 14.79
C LEU A 111 3.86 -8.85 13.95
N GLN A 112 4.25 -8.40 12.74
CA GLN A 112 5.22 -9.12 11.93
C GLN A 112 6.59 -9.22 12.62
N GLY A 113 7.04 -8.13 13.26
CA GLY A 113 8.30 -8.12 14.00
C GLY A 113 8.35 -9.13 15.16
N GLN A 114 7.18 -9.50 15.69
CA GLN A 114 7.04 -10.47 16.78
C GLN A 114 6.92 -11.90 16.28
N ASN A 115 6.10 -12.14 15.25
CA ASN A 115 5.70 -13.50 14.87
C ASN A 115 6.25 -13.99 13.50
N GLN A 116 6.80 -13.12 12.64
CA GLN A 116 7.36 -13.44 11.31
C GLN A 116 6.42 -14.14 10.29
N ASN A 117 5.11 -13.93 10.34
CA ASN A 117 4.14 -14.76 9.60
C ASN A 117 3.59 -14.18 8.29
N VAL A 118 3.91 -12.94 7.96
CA VAL A 118 3.67 -12.33 6.65
C VAL A 118 4.85 -12.65 5.73
N SER A 119 4.66 -13.61 4.83
CA SER A 119 5.63 -13.97 3.79
C SER A 119 5.29 -13.31 2.45
N TYR A 120 6.27 -13.08 1.59
CA TYR A 120 5.99 -12.52 0.26
C TYR A 120 5.41 -13.57 -0.68
N SER A 121 4.25 -13.28 -1.25
CA SER A 121 3.59 -14.19 -2.19
C SER A 121 3.92 -13.88 -3.64
N ILE A 122 5.02 -14.44 -4.18
CA ILE A 122 5.30 -14.35 -5.63
C ILE A 122 4.17 -15.04 -6.42
N LYS A 123 3.71 -16.21 -5.97
CA LYS A 123 2.59 -16.92 -6.59
C LYS A 123 1.29 -16.12 -6.51
N GLY A 124 1.05 -15.42 -5.39
CA GLY A 124 -0.07 -14.51 -5.21
C GLY A 124 -0.02 -13.30 -6.16
N ALA A 125 1.16 -12.70 -6.33
CA ALA A 125 1.36 -11.58 -7.26
C ALA A 125 1.17 -11.96 -8.73
N ILE A 126 1.35 -13.25 -9.08
CA ILE A 126 1.08 -13.77 -10.43
C ILE A 126 -0.39 -14.16 -10.56
N SER A 127 -0.97 -14.83 -9.56
CA SER A 127 -2.36 -15.28 -9.61
C SER A 127 -3.35 -14.12 -9.56
N SER A 128 -2.97 -13.02 -8.91
CA SER A 128 -3.75 -11.78 -8.85
C SER A 128 -4.03 -11.16 -10.21
N LEU A 129 -3.16 -11.40 -11.19
CA LEU A 129 -3.36 -10.96 -12.58
C LEU A 129 -4.55 -11.68 -13.26
N PHE A 130 -4.94 -12.85 -12.76
CA PHE A 130 -5.98 -13.69 -13.35
C PHE A 130 -7.17 -13.92 -12.41
N LYS A 131 -7.01 -13.72 -11.09
CA LYS A 131 -8.00 -14.04 -10.07
C LYS A 131 -8.36 -12.81 -9.24
N ARG A 132 -9.58 -12.32 -9.47
CA ARG A 132 -10.20 -11.26 -8.68
C ARG A 132 -10.73 -11.81 -7.36
N ILE A 133 -10.52 -11.08 -6.27
CA ILE A 133 -11.14 -11.37 -4.97
C ILE A 133 -11.87 -10.12 -4.51
N GLN A 134 -13.18 -10.22 -4.32
CA GLN A 134 -13.96 -9.12 -3.80
C GLN A 134 -13.64 -8.93 -2.30
N GLY A 135 -13.24 -7.71 -1.93
CA GLY A 135 -13.03 -7.31 -0.55
C GLY A 135 -14.36 -7.14 0.17
N ASN A 136 -14.42 -7.68 1.38
CA ASN A 136 -15.55 -7.55 2.29
C ASN A 136 -15.07 -7.75 3.73
N HIS A 137 -15.98 -7.55 4.68
CA HIS A 137 -15.75 -7.75 6.11
C HIS A 137 -15.07 -9.08 6.47
N GLN A 138 -15.55 -10.21 5.93
CA GLN A 138 -14.97 -11.52 6.23
C GLN A 138 -13.52 -11.62 5.73
N VAL A 139 -13.23 -11.07 4.56
CA VAL A 139 -11.88 -11.05 3.99
C VAL A 139 -10.94 -10.19 4.84
N ALA A 140 -11.43 -9.06 5.35
CA ALA A 140 -10.67 -8.20 6.26
C ALA A 140 -10.35 -8.92 7.57
N ASN A 141 -11.35 -9.53 8.21
CA ASN A 141 -11.17 -10.24 9.48
C ASN A 141 -10.25 -11.44 9.33
N ASN A 142 -10.48 -12.30 8.33
CA ASN A 142 -9.63 -13.47 8.10
C ASN A 142 -8.16 -13.09 7.92
N LEU A 143 -7.87 -11.95 7.29
CA LEU A 143 -6.49 -11.50 7.14
C LEU A 143 -5.88 -11.11 8.49
N LEU A 144 -6.60 -10.33 9.29
CA LEU A 144 -6.13 -9.93 10.60
C LEU A 144 -5.99 -11.11 11.56
N ASP A 145 -6.98 -11.99 11.60
CA ASP A 145 -6.97 -13.20 12.40
C ASP A 145 -5.73 -14.04 12.05
N ASN A 146 -5.45 -14.23 10.76
CA ASN A 146 -4.23 -14.94 10.34
C ASN A 146 -2.95 -14.24 10.82
N ILE A 147 -2.87 -12.90 10.75
CA ILE A 147 -1.69 -12.15 11.21
C ILE A 147 -1.54 -12.26 12.74
N ILE A 148 -2.64 -12.15 13.49
CA ILE A 148 -2.68 -12.19 14.95
C ILE A 148 -2.37 -13.60 15.47
N ASP A 149 -3.01 -14.63 14.90
CA ASP A 149 -2.84 -16.04 15.24
C ASP A 149 -1.50 -16.63 14.77
N GLY A 150 -0.67 -15.78 14.15
CA GLY A 150 0.61 -16.15 13.60
C GLY A 150 0.53 -17.21 12.50
N GLN A 151 -0.58 -17.23 11.76
CA GLN A 151 -0.72 -18.07 10.58
C GLN A 151 -0.06 -17.41 9.37
N PRO A 152 0.47 -18.20 8.43
CA PRO A 152 1.03 -17.65 7.20
C PRO A 152 0.02 -16.78 6.45
N ALA A 153 0.32 -15.49 6.31
CA ALA A 153 -0.49 -14.52 5.57
C ALA A 153 0.27 -14.01 4.35
N PRO A 154 0.44 -14.84 3.30
CA PRO A 154 1.28 -14.49 2.17
C PRO A 154 0.63 -13.38 1.33
N MET A 155 1.28 -12.23 1.22
CA MET A 155 0.79 -11.07 0.45
C MET A 155 1.90 -10.41 -0.36
N TYR A 156 1.53 -9.65 -1.38
CA TYR A 156 2.44 -8.77 -2.13
C TYR A 156 2.10 -7.31 -1.85
N CYS A 157 2.99 -6.40 -2.27
CA CYS A 157 2.99 -4.99 -1.87
C CYS A 157 1.63 -4.28 -1.97
N SER A 158 0.96 -4.33 -3.12
CA SER A 158 -0.35 -3.66 -3.29
C SER A 158 -1.49 -4.39 -2.60
N GLN A 159 -1.41 -5.72 -2.42
CA GLN A 159 -2.38 -6.46 -1.62
C GLN A 159 -2.31 -6.04 -0.15
N PHE A 160 -1.09 -5.85 0.40
CA PHE A 160 -0.91 -5.29 1.74
C PHE A 160 -1.59 -3.92 1.88
N VAL A 161 -1.35 -3.01 0.94
CA VAL A 161 -2.01 -1.69 0.94
C VAL A 161 -3.54 -1.83 0.90
N MET A 162 -4.07 -2.61 -0.04
CA MET A 162 -5.51 -2.85 -0.19
C MET A 162 -6.14 -3.46 1.05
N SER A 163 -5.42 -4.36 1.72
CA SER A 163 -5.85 -4.99 2.97
C SER A 163 -5.97 -4.01 4.12
N CYS A 164 -4.99 -3.12 4.32
CA CYS A 164 -5.09 -2.06 5.33
C CYS A 164 -6.24 -1.10 5.02
N LEU A 165 -6.42 -0.71 3.75
CA LEU A 165 -7.53 0.14 3.32
C LEU A 165 -8.89 -0.54 3.59
N LEU A 166 -9.01 -1.83 3.27
CA LEU A 166 -10.25 -2.59 3.48
C LEU A 166 -10.55 -2.73 4.98
N PHE A 167 -9.55 -3.03 5.80
CA PHE A 167 -9.73 -3.13 7.24
C PHE A 167 -10.30 -1.83 7.82
N VAL A 168 -9.65 -0.70 7.53
CA VAL A 168 -10.10 0.61 7.99
C VAL A 168 -11.51 0.90 7.47
N HIS A 169 -11.77 0.69 6.19
CA HIS A 169 -13.10 0.87 5.61
C HIS A 169 -14.18 0.08 6.36
N GLU A 170 -13.94 -1.19 6.65
CA GLU A 170 -14.90 -2.03 7.37
C GLU A 170 -15.10 -1.56 8.81
N THR A 171 -14.05 -1.12 9.52
CA THR A 171 -14.18 -0.53 10.87
C THR A 171 -15.07 0.71 10.88
N PHE A 172 -14.97 1.59 9.88
CA PHE A 172 -15.88 2.74 9.78
C PHE A 172 -17.29 2.31 9.39
N ARG A 173 -17.43 1.28 8.54
CA ARG A 173 -18.73 0.77 8.07
C ARG A 173 -19.56 0.18 9.20
N GLU A 174 -18.93 -0.49 10.16
CA GLU A 174 -19.58 -0.96 11.39
C GLU A 174 -20.18 0.20 12.21
N ASN A 175 -19.59 1.39 12.12
CA ASN A 175 -20.07 2.61 12.74
C ASN A 175 -21.01 3.42 11.84
N GLY A 176 -21.50 2.83 10.74
CA GLY A 176 -22.48 3.44 9.83
C GLY A 176 -21.88 4.41 8.80
N VAL A 177 -20.56 4.49 8.67
CA VAL A 177 -19.87 5.39 7.74
C VAL A 177 -19.16 4.57 6.64
N SER A 178 -19.35 4.94 5.39
CA SER A 178 -18.64 4.32 4.26
C SER A 178 -17.60 5.29 3.70
N PRO A 179 -16.37 5.30 4.22
CA PRO A 179 -15.38 6.34 3.89
C PRO A 179 -14.80 6.19 2.48
N ILE A 180 -14.74 4.94 2.01
CA ILE A 180 -14.23 4.58 0.69
C ILE A 180 -15.39 3.93 -0.07
N ASN A 181 -15.56 4.27 -1.34
CA ASN A 181 -16.60 3.62 -2.16
C ASN A 181 -16.34 2.10 -2.19
N GLN A 182 -17.36 1.28 -1.86
CA GLN A 182 -17.24 -0.19 -1.84
C GLN A 182 -16.68 -0.75 -3.16
N ASN A 183 -16.98 -0.10 -4.29
CA ASN A 183 -16.47 -0.52 -5.59
C ASN A 183 -14.94 -0.49 -5.70
N PHE A 184 -14.27 0.34 -4.87
CA PHE A 184 -12.83 0.35 -4.73
C PHE A 184 -12.29 -1.02 -4.29
N PHE A 185 -13.09 -1.81 -3.58
CA PHE A 185 -12.74 -3.15 -3.09
C PHE A 185 -13.30 -4.29 -3.96
N ASN A 186 -13.80 -4.02 -5.18
CA ASN A 186 -14.27 -5.08 -6.09
C ASN A 186 -13.18 -6.07 -6.48
N ASP A 187 -11.91 -5.68 -6.32
CA ASP A 187 -10.78 -6.59 -6.38
C ASP A 187 -9.70 -6.14 -5.38
N ILE A 188 -9.39 -6.95 -4.37
CA ILE A 188 -8.29 -6.67 -3.44
C ILE A 188 -6.94 -7.19 -3.95
N ASN A 189 -6.97 -7.97 -5.03
CA ASN A 189 -5.78 -8.52 -5.67
C ASN A 189 -5.24 -7.61 -6.78
N LYS A 190 -5.34 -6.29 -6.62
CA LYS A 190 -4.86 -5.37 -7.64
C LYS A 190 -3.35 -5.31 -7.62
N ASN A 191 -2.72 -5.32 -8.78
CA ASN A 191 -1.30 -5.00 -8.90
C ASN A 191 -1.05 -3.48 -8.70
N PRO A 192 0.18 -3.02 -8.45
CA PRO A 192 0.45 -1.59 -8.18
C PRO A 192 0.01 -0.63 -9.28
N ALA A 193 0.03 -1.08 -10.54
CA ALA A 193 -0.36 -0.26 -11.68
C ALA A 193 -1.88 -0.16 -11.86
N GLN A 194 -2.65 -1.15 -11.41
CA GLN A 194 -4.11 -1.04 -11.26
C GLN A 194 -4.46 -0.15 -10.06
N LEU A 195 -3.73 -0.30 -8.96
CA LEU A 195 -3.95 0.48 -7.75
C LEU A 195 -3.82 1.99 -8.01
N ILE A 196 -2.82 2.45 -8.78
CA ILE A 196 -2.70 3.88 -9.10
C ILE A 196 -3.89 4.41 -9.91
N GLN A 197 -4.46 3.60 -10.82
CA GLN A 197 -5.63 4.01 -11.60
C GLN A 197 -6.83 4.19 -10.69
N ASP A 198 -7.10 3.20 -9.83
CA ASP A 198 -8.23 3.27 -8.90
C ASP A 198 -8.07 4.41 -7.90
N LEU A 199 -6.85 4.71 -7.45
CA LEU A 199 -6.58 5.85 -6.58
C LEU A 199 -6.83 7.20 -7.26
N ARG A 200 -6.57 7.30 -8.57
CA ARG A 200 -6.88 8.52 -9.36
C ARG A 200 -8.37 8.68 -9.66
N GLU A 201 -9.06 7.57 -9.88
CA GLU A 201 -10.49 7.57 -10.21
C GLU A 201 -11.38 7.66 -8.97
N SER A 202 -10.86 7.29 -7.80
CA SER A 202 -11.60 7.30 -6.55
C SER A 202 -11.72 8.72 -5.97
N PRO A 203 -12.94 9.19 -5.65
CA PRO A 203 -13.15 10.48 -4.99
C PRO A 203 -12.71 10.48 -3.51
N SER A 204 -12.37 9.31 -2.95
CA SER A 204 -11.91 9.17 -1.56
C SER A 204 -10.43 9.50 -1.38
N PHE A 205 -9.67 9.63 -2.47
CA PHE A 205 -8.24 9.88 -2.43
C PHE A 205 -7.85 11.07 -3.32
N ASN A 206 -6.86 11.83 -2.87
CA ASN A 206 -6.23 12.87 -3.65
C ASN A 206 -4.81 12.45 -4.02
N PHE A 207 -4.42 12.70 -5.26
CA PHE A 207 -3.01 12.73 -5.62
C PHE A 207 -2.38 13.98 -5.00
N VAL A 208 -1.42 13.80 -4.10
CA VAL A 208 -0.76 14.89 -3.36
C VAL A 208 0.40 15.45 -4.17
N GLY A 209 1.19 14.57 -4.80
CA GLY A 209 2.35 14.96 -5.57
C GLY A 209 3.36 13.83 -5.75
N LEU A 210 4.51 14.19 -6.29
CA LEU A 210 5.66 13.30 -6.38
C LEU A 210 6.59 13.55 -5.21
N PHE A 211 7.10 12.49 -4.60
CA PHE A 211 8.15 12.60 -3.58
C PHE A 211 9.42 11.94 -4.09
N GLN A 212 10.55 12.62 -3.93
CA GLN A 212 11.89 12.10 -4.19
C GLN A 212 12.88 12.84 -3.29
N LEU A 213 13.76 12.10 -2.63
CA LEU A 213 14.90 12.64 -1.89
C LEU A 213 16.04 13.08 -2.81
#